data_AF-A0A945TIG3-F1
#
_entry.id   AF-A0A945TIG3-F1
#
_cell.length_a   1.000
_cell.length_b   1.000
_cell.length_c   1.000
_cell.angle_alpha   90.00
_cell.angle_beta   90.00
_cell.angle_gamma   90.00
#
_symmetry.space_group_name_H-M   'P 1'
#
loop_
_entity.id
_entity.type
_entity.pdbx_description
1 polymer ?
#
loop_
_entity_poly.entity_id
_entity_poly.type
_entity_poly.pdbx_seq_one_letter_code
_entity_poly.pdbx_strand_id
1 'polypeptide(L)' 'MKSVLEALKLAVSSEHSVVQVSDACWKGNDHWKENYNKVDQSNHEELLRLGKENRRKRAENKARGLSR' A
#
# COMPACT_ATOMS: atom_id res chain seq x y z
N MET A 1 -22.30 29.51 7.05
CA MET A 1 -21.16 30.24 7.64
C MET A 1 -20.72 29.74 9.01
N LYS A 2 -21.63 29.41 9.95
CA LYS A 2 -21.24 28.87 11.27
C LYS A 2 -20.41 27.57 11.22
N SER A 3 -20.79 26.60 10.39
CA SER A 3 -20.10 25.30 10.30
C SER A 3 -18.66 25.39 9.78
N VAL A 4 -18.39 26.30 8.83
CA VAL A 4 -17.05 26.51 8.28
C VAL A 4 -16.13 27.14 9.33
N LEU A 5 -16.63 28.12 10.08
CA LEU A 5 -15.89 28.76 11.18
C LEU A 5 -15.60 27.79 12.33
N GLU A 6 -16.52 26.88 12.65
CA GLU A 6 -16.30 25.84 13.65
C GLU A 6 -15.27 24.81 13.19
N ALA A 7 -15.34 24.36 11.92
CA ALA A 7 -14.35 23.47 11.35
C ALA A 7 -12.94 24.10 11.33
N LEU A 8 -12.84 25.39 11.01
CA LEU A 8 -11.56 26.11 11.01
C LEU A 8 -11.00 26.25 12.43
N LYS A 9 -11.85 26.54 13.42
CA LYS A 9 -11.44 26.59 14.83
C LYS A 9 -10.91 25.24 15.31
N LEU A 10 -11.58 24.15 14.95
CA LEU A 10 -11.15 22.80 15.30
C LEU A 10 -9.76 22.48 14.73
N ALA A 11 -9.54 22.82 13.46
CA ALA A 11 -8.26 22.61 12.77
C ALA A 11 -7.11 23.44 13.37
N VAL A 12 -7.39 24.65 13.86
CA VAL A 12 -6.38 25.52 14.48
C VAL A 12 -6.15 25.17 15.95
N SER A 13 -7.16 24.65 16.66
CA SER A 13 -7.05 24.26 18.07
C SER A 13 -6.30 22.96 18.31
N SER A 14 -5.96 22.19 17.26
CA SER A 14 -5.16 20.98 17.44
C SER A 14 -3.70 21.37 17.72
N GLU A 15 -3.28 21.30 18.97
CA GLU A 15 -1.89 21.57 19.40
C GLU A 15 -0.88 20.61 18.77
N HIS A 16 -1.33 19.43 18.34
CA HIS A 16 -0.51 18.41 17.70
C HIS A 16 -1.22 17.85 16.46
N SER A 17 -0.46 17.72 15.37
CA SER A 17 -0.92 16.93 14.22
C SER A 17 -1.21 15.51 14.70
N VAL A 18 -2.45 15.05 14.54
CA VAL A 18 -2.80 13.62 14.72
C VAL A 18 -2.11 12.74 13.67
N VAL A 19 -1.59 13.35 12.60
CA VAL A 19 -0.77 12.68 11.60
C VAL A 19 0.69 12.74 12.05
N GLN A 20 1.22 11.61 12.48
CA GLN A 20 2.65 11.41 12.63
C GLN A 20 3.25 11.09 11.26
N VAL A 21 3.98 12.03 10.69
CA VAL A 21 4.78 11.78 9.49
C VAL A 21 6.03 11.03 9.93
N SER A 22 6.15 9.77 9.55
CA SER A 22 7.36 8.99 9.82
C SER A 22 8.45 9.30 8.78
N ASP A 23 9.71 9.23 9.18
CA ASP A 23 10.85 9.25 8.26
C ASP A 23 10.98 7.95 7.42
N ALA A 24 10.08 6.99 7.61
CA ALA A 24 10.06 5.77 6.84
C ALA A 24 9.74 6.07 5.37
N CYS A 25 10.74 5.86 4.51
CA CYS A 25 10.59 5.89 3.07
C CYS A 25 10.74 4.49 2.49
N TRP A 26 10.09 4.24 1.35
CA TRP A 26 10.36 3.03 0.59
C TRP A 26 11.82 3.02 0.15
N LYS A 27 12.53 1.91 0.34
CA LYS A 27 13.90 1.75 -0.19
C LYS A 27 13.86 1.86 -1.71
N GLY A 28 14.59 2.84 -2.25
CA GLY A 28 14.71 3.05 -3.69
C GLY A 28 14.16 4.41 -4.12
N ASN A 29 13.86 4.52 -5.41
CA ASN A 29 13.32 5.71 -6.02
C ASN A 29 11.78 5.66 -6.02
N ASP A 30 11.14 6.81 -6.26
CA ASP A 30 9.68 6.94 -6.26
C ASP A 30 8.97 6.23 -7.42
N HIS A 31 9.71 5.50 -8.27
CA HIS A 31 9.18 4.73 -9.39
C HIS A 31 8.27 3.58 -8.95
N TRP A 32 8.26 3.21 -7.66
CA TRP A 32 7.25 2.30 -7.15
C TRP A 32 5.84 2.82 -7.45
N LYS A 33 5.62 4.15 -7.47
CA LYS A 33 4.32 4.77 -7.79
C LYS A 33 3.90 4.50 -9.23
N GLU A 34 4.84 4.62 -10.17
CA GLU A 34 4.60 4.39 -11.61
C GLU A 34 4.37 2.91 -11.93
N ASN A 35 4.97 2.02 -11.13
CA ASN A 35 4.91 0.58 -11.33
C ASN A 35 3.87 -0.10 -10.44
N TYR A 36 3.23 0.63 -9.52
CA TYR A 36 2.26 0.08 -8.58
C TYR A 36 1.04 -0.46 -9.34
N ASN A 37 0.81 -1.77 -9.23
CA ASN A 37 -0.24 -2.48 -9.97
C ASN A 37 -0.21 -2.31 -11.49
N LYS A 38 0.94 -1.92 -12.06
CA LYS A 38 1.09 -1.79 -13.50
C LYS A 38 1.05 -3.17 -14.14
N VAL A 39 0.08 -3.40 -15.02
CA VAL A 39 0.01 -4.59 -15.88
C VAL A 39 -0.04 -4.11 -17.32
N ASP A 40 0.99 -4.43 -18.09
CA ASP A 40 1.09 -4.08 -19.50
C ASP A 40 1.68 -5.25 -20.30
N GLN A 41 1.75 -5.09 -21.63
CA GLN A 41 2.23 -6.16 -22.51
C GLN A 41 3.66 -6.62 -22.18
N SER A 42 4.50 -5.74 -21.62
CA SER A 42 5.89 -6.04 -21.30
C SER A 42 6.06 -6.90 -20.05
N ASN A 43 5.08 -6.91 -19.14
CA ASN A 43 5.17 -7.60 -17.85
C ASN A 43 4.11 -8.70 -17.63
N HIS A 44 3.12 -8.80 -18.51
CA HIS A 44 1.96 -9.69 -18.35
C HIS A 44 2.35 -11.18 -18.20
N GLU A 45 3.23 -11.70 -19.05
CA GLU A 45 3.65 -13.11 -19.01
C GLU A 45 4.39 -13.47 -17.72
N GLU A 46 5.27 -12.58 -17.28
CA GLU A 46 6.04 -12.76 -16.06
C GLU A 46 5.14 -12.69 -14.81
N LEU A 47 4.21 -11.74 -14.76
CA LEU A 47 3.23 -11.67 -13.67
C LEU A 47 2.32 -12.90 -13.62
N LEU A 48 1.93 -13.45 -14.77
CA LEU A 48 1.19 -14.71 -14.84
C LEU A 48 2.01 -15.88 -14.30
N ARG A 49 3.30 -15.97 -14.65
CA ARG A 49 4.22 -17.00 -14.15
C ARG A 49 4.35 -16.92 -12.62
N LEU A 50 4.63 -15.73 -12.09
CA LEU A 50 4.71 -15.48 -10.65
C LEU A 50 3.40 -15.80 -9.93
N GLY A 51 2.26 -15.45 -10.53
CA GLY A 51 0.93 -15.76 -10.00
C GLY A 51 0.68 -17.27 -9.87
N LYS A 52 1.09 -18.06 -10.88
CA LYS A 52 1.01 -19.54 -10.83
C LYS A 52 1.90 -20.10 -9.71
N GLU A 53 3.14 -19.62 -9.62
CA GLU A 53 4.08 -20.05 -8.58
C GLU A 53 3.58 -19.74 -7.16
N ASN A 54 3.03 -18.55 -6.96
CA ASN A 54 2.46 -18.12 -5.69
C ASN A 54 1.23 -18.96 -5.29
N ARG A 55 0.40 -19.38 -6.26
CA ARG A 55 -0.71 -20.31 -5.99
C ARG A 55 -0.20 -21.69 -5.56
N ARG A 56 0.83 -22.22 -6.24
CA ARG A 56 1.48 -23.49 -5.88
C ARG A 56 2.03 -23.44 -4.45
N LYS A 57 2.83 -22.41 -4.14
CA LYS A 57 3.42 -22.20 -2.80
C LYS A 57 2.34 -22.09 -1.71
N ARG A 58 1.24 -21.38 -1.99
CA ARG A 58 0.11 -21.30 -1.05
C ARG A 58 -0.56 -22.64 -0.80
N ALA A 59 -0.74 -23.46 -1.84
CA ALA A 59 -1.29 -24.80 -1.68
C ALA A 59 -0.37 -25.69 -0.84
N GLU A 60 0.95 -25.62 -1.06
CA GLU A 60 1.96 -26.35 -0.28
C GLU A 60 1.99 -25.91 1.18
N ASN A 61 1.98 -24.61 1.44
CA ASN A 61 1.94 -24.07 2.80
C ASN A 61 0.67 -24.51 3.54
N LYS A 62 -0.48 -24.48 2.85
CA LYS A 62 -1.75 -24.97 3.40
C LYS A 62 -1.69 -26.46 3.72
N ALA A 63 -1.12 -27.28 2.82
CA ALA A 63 -0.94 -28.71 3.06
C ALA A 63 -0.01 -29.00 4.25
N ARG A 64 0.96 -28.12 4.51
CA ARG A 64 1.87 -28.16 5.66
C ARG A 64 1.27 -27.57 6.94
N GLY A 65 0.02 -27.11 6.92
CA GLY A 65 -0.65 -26.50 8.09
C GLY A 65 -0.15 -25.10 8.43
N LEU A 66 0.66 -24.46 7.57
CA LEU A 66 1.14 -23.09 7.80
C LEU A 66 0.01 -22.09 7.48
N SER A 67 -0.38 -21.33 8.50
CA SER A 67 -1.33 -20.21 8.37
C SER A 67 -0.58 -18.92 8.01
N ARG A 68 -1.27 -18.00 7.32
CA ARG A 68 -0.74 -16.69 6.96
C ARG A 68 -0.90 -15.71 8.11
#